data_AF-A0A7R9LQX9-F1
#
_entry.id   AF-A0A7R9LQX9-F1
#
_cell.length_a   1.000
_cell.length_b   1.000
_cell.length_c   1.000
_cell.angle_alpha   90.00
_cell.angle_beta   90.00
_cell.angle_gamma   90.00
#
_symmetry.space_group_name_H-M   'P 1'
#
loop_
_entity.id
_entity.type
_entity.pdbx_description
1 polymer ?
#
loop_
_entity_poly.entity_id
_entity_poly.type
_entity_poly.pdbx_seq_one_letter_code
_entity_poly.pdbx_strand_id
1 'polypeptide(L)'
;MTNKKASEYFDWMSGTSTGGILALLLAMGNSASDCRKLYFKLKDKVFVGLMRPYESEPLEKFLQKALGEDTRMSDIKEPRIMITATVSDRFPPDLQLFRNYESPNDILGFISRVEPVSDMPKLQEQLVWKTARSSGAAPTYFRPCGAFLDGGLISNNPTLDTLTEIHSINRALNVMNRKSEELNLDIVVSLGTGAIPIKQGQVIDICRPDSIMGVTKTLFSTSALLQLLIEQAAQADGQVVERAKAWCSQI
;
A
#
# COMPACT_ATOMS: atom_id res chain seq x y z
N MET A 1 14.65 27.67 1.49
CA MET A 1 14.25 26.25 1.53
C MET A 1 15.21 25.55 2.47
N THR A 2 14.70 24.76 3.39
CA THR A 2 15.52 23.98 4.32
C THR A 2 16.33 22.93 3.56
N ASN A 3 17.60 22.72 3.92
CA ASN A 3 18.49 21.75 3.25
C ASN A 3 18.28 20.30 3.78
N LYS A 4 17.11 20.02 4.36
CA LYS A 4 16.79 18.73 4.97
C LYS A 4 15.97 17.88 4.01
N LYS A 5 16.17 16.58 4.07
CA LYS A 5 15.41 15.56 3.33
C LYS A 5 14.07 15.28 4.00
N ALA A 6 13.11 14.75 3.25
CA ALA A 6 11.80 14.37 3.78
C ALA A 6 11.92 13.37 4.95
N SER A 7 12.85 12.43 4.89
CA SER A 7 13.11 11.45 5.95
C SER A 7 13.59 12.06 7.27
N GLU A 8 14.01 13.32 7.28
CA GLU A 8 14.42 14.04 8.49
C GLU A 8 13.27 14.83 9.13
N TYR A 9 12.08 14.83 8.52
CA TYR A 9 10.90 15.56 8.98
C TYR A 9 9.79 14.66 9.53
N PHE A 10 9.76 13.40 9.12
CA PHE A 10 8.70 12.47 9.46
C PHE A 10 9.31 11.28 10.18
N ASP A 11 8.80 10.95 11.36
CA ASP A 11 9.19 9.73 12.09
C ASP A 11 8.59 8.46 11.48
N TRP A 12 7.52 8.63 10.68
CA TRP A 12 6.78 7.56 10.02
C TRP A 12 6.51 7.89 8.55
N MET A 13 6.69 6.90 7.68
CA MET A 13 6.33 6.98 6.27
C MET A 13 5.57 5.72 5.86
N SER A 14 4.31 5.88 5.49
CA SER A 14 3.50 4.80 4.94
C SER A 14 3.20 5.01 3.46
N GLY A 15 3.01 3.91 2.73
CA GLY A 15 2.77 3.99 1.31
C GLY A 15 2.16 2.73 0.72
N THR A 16 1.37 2.95 -0.33
CA THR A 16 0.70 1.89 -1.08
C THR A 16 1.06 2.03 -2.55
N SER A 17 1.37 0.91 -3.20
CA SER A 17 1.67 0.86 -4.63
C SER A 17 2.79 1.84 -5.00
N THR A 18 2.51 2.76 -5.92
CA THR A 18 3.44 3.83 -6.32
C THR A 18 3.87 4.68 -5.13
N GLY A 19 2.98 4.96 -4.18
CA GLY A 19 3.31 5.65 -2.91
C GLY A 19 4.24 4.82 -2.02
N GLY A 20 4.16 3.50 -2.07
CA GLY A 20 5.07 2.60 -1.37
C GLY A 20 6.51 2.68 -1.90
N ILE A 21 6.68 2.70 -3.22
CA ILE A 21 7.97 2.94 -3.86
C ILE A 21 8.54 4.31 -3.43
N LEU A 22 7.69 5.35 -3.41
CA LEU A 22 8.09 6.71 -3.04
C LEU A 22 8.52 6.79 -1.57
N ALA A 23 7.75 6.19 -0.66
CA ALA A 23 8.06 6.15 0.78
C ALA A 23 9.42 5.50 1.02
N LEU A 24 9.70 4.36 0.37
CA LEU A 24 10.99 3.67 0.47
C LEU A 24 12.15 4.52 -0.07
N LEU A 25 11.99 5.14 -1.24
CA LEU A 25 13.03 6.01 -1.81
C LEU A 25 13.35 7.20 -0.90
N LEU A 26 12.31 7.87 -0.38
CA LEU A 26 12.48 9.01 0.52
C LEU A 26 13.14 8.60 1.85
N ALA A 27 12.71 7.47 2.43
CA ALA A 27 13.30 6.94 3.66
C ALA A 27 14.78 6.55 3.49
N MET A 28 15.16 6.05 2.31
CA MET A 28 16.57 5.80 1.95
C MET A 28 17.36 7.08 1.64
N GLY A 29 16.78 8.27 1.86
CA GLY A 29 17.45 9.56 1.75
C GLY A 29 17.51 10.14 0.34
N ASN A 30 16.68 9.69 -0.60
CA ASN A 30 16.55 10.36 -1.89
C ASN A 30 15.79 11.69 -1.73
N SER A 31 16.15 12.69 -2.54
CA SER A 31 15.37 13.94 -2.58
C SER A 31 14.07 13.74 -3.36
N ALA A 32 13.04 14.54 -3.08
CA ALA A 32 11.80 14.52 -3.86
C ALA A 32 12.04 14.77 -5.37
N SER A 33 13.02 15.61 -5.70
CA SER A 33 13.46 15.83 -7.08
C SER A 33 14.03 14.56 -7.73
N ASP A 34 14.82 13.78 -6.99
CA ASP A 34 15.39 12.54 -7.51
C ASP A 34 14.34 11.45 -7.66
N CYS A 35 13.42 11.33 -6.70
CA CYS A 35 12.23 10.48 -6.82
C CYS A 35 11.43 10.83 -8.08
N ARG A 36 11.19 12.12 -8.34
CA ARG A 36 10.50 12.57 -9.57
C ARG A 36 11.23 12.12 -10.84
N LYS A 37 12.55 12.31 -10.90
CA LYS A 37 13.37 11.87 -12.05
C LYS A 37 13.32 10.35 -12.22
N LEU A 38 13.31 9.59 -11.12
CA LEU A 38 13.19 8.14 -11.15
C LEU A 38 11.84 7.72 -11.74
N TYR A 39 10.72 8.33 -11.36
CA TYR A 39 9.42 8.01 -11.95
C TYR A 39 9.33 8.32 -13.44
N PHE A 40 9.93 9.42 -13.91
CA PHE A 40 10.03 9.68 -15.35
C PHE A 40 10.78 8.58 -16.09
N LYS A 41 11.83 8.02 -15.50
CA LYS A 41 12.56 6.87 -16.09
C LYS A 41 11.77 5.56 -15.97
N LEU A 42 11.05 5.36 -14.86
CA LEU A 42 10.23 4.18 -14.61
C LEU A 42 9.15 4.07 -15.69
N LYS A 43 8.45 5.16 -15.98
CA LYS A 43 7.32 5.14 -16.92
C LYS A 43 7.72 4.60 -18.29
N ASP A 44 8.88 5.03 -18.79
CA ASP A 44 9.36 4.72 -20.14
C ASP A 44 9.99 3.33 -20.24
N LYS A 45 10.36 2.73 -19.11
CA LYS A 45 11.02 1.41 -19.07
C LYS A 45 10.09 0.28 -18.67
N VAL A 46 9.07 0.57 -17.87
CA VAL A 46 8.20 -0.45 -17.27
C VAL A 46 6.90 -0.61 -18.05
N PHE A 47 6.28 0.49 -18.48
CA PHE A 47 5.00 0.44 -19.20
C PHE A 47 5.23 0.37 -20.72
N VAL A 48 6.03 -0.61 -21.14
CA VAL A 48 6.39 -0.85 -22.54
C VAL A 48 5.56 -2.02 -23.08
N GLY A 49 4.81 -1.78 -24.15
CA GLY A 49 3.96 -2.77 -24.80
C GLY A 49 2.56 -2.25 -25.09
N LEU A 50 1.87 -2.88 -26.04
CA LEU A 50 0.49 -2.51 -26.43
C LEU A 50 -0.58 -3.22 -25.59
N MET A 51 -0.22 -4.33 -24.94
CA MET A 51 -1.16 -5.20 -24.24
C MET A 51 -0.73 -5.37 -22.79
N ARG A 52 -1.72 -5.43 -21.91
CA ARG A 52 -1.56 -5.72 -20.48
C ARG A 52 -1.86 -7.21 -20.21
N PRO A 53 -1.28 -7.81 -19.16
CA PRO A 53 -0.35 -7.23 -18.18
C PRO A 53 1.06 -7.01 -18.76
N TYR A 54 1.77 -6.01 -18.25
CA TYR A 54 3.18 -5.74 -18.58
C TYR A 54 4.10 -6.79 -17.97
N GLU A 55 5.27 -6.98 -18.57
CA GLU A 55 6.29 -7.90 -18.06
C GLU A 55 6.80 -7.45 -16.68
N SER A 56 6.99 -8.40 -15.76
CA SER A 56 7.50 -8.09 -14.41
C SER A 56 8.99 -7.73 -14.42
N GLU A 57 9.79 -8.36 -15.29
CA GLU A 57 11.25 -8.26 -15.27
C GLU A 57 11.78 -6.82 -15.42
N PRO A 58 11.25 -5.96 -16.33
CA PRO A 58 11.66 -4.56 -16.41
C PRO A 58 11.40 -3.77 -15.12
N LEU A 59 10.26 -4.02 -14.47
CA LEU A 59 9.92 -3.39 -13.18
C LEU A 59 10.87 -3.88 -12.09
N GLU A 60 11.11 -5.18 -11.99
CA GLU A 60 11.97 -5.77 -10.97
C GLU A 60 13.41 -5.25 -11.09
N LYS A 61 14.00 -5.28 -12.30
CA LYS A 61 15.34 -4.71 -12.56
C LYS A 61 15.40 -3.22 -12.25
N PHE A 62 14.33 -2.48 -12.55
CA PHE A 62 14.27 -1.06 -12.21
C PHE A 62 14.29 -0.86 -10.69
N LEU A 63 13.46 -1.60 -9.96
CA LEU A 63 13.36 -1.52 -8.50
C LEU A 63 14.66 -1.96 -7.82
N GLN A 64 15.26 -3.08 -8.24
CA GLN A 64 16.56 -3.54 -7.75
C GLN A 64 17.65 -2.46 -7.92
N LYS A 65 17.69 -1.80 -9.08
CA LYS A 65 18.65 -0.71 -9.33
C LYS A 65 18.37 0.53 -8.48
N ALA A 66 17.11 0.87 -8.24
CA ALA A 66 16.72 2.10 -7.54
C ALA A 66 16.76 1.95 -6.00
N LEU A 67 16.46 0.76 -5.49
CA LEU A 67 16.29 0.46 -4.07
C LEU A 67 17.37 -0.49 -3.50
N GLY A 68 18.31 -0.93 -4.34
CA GLY A 68 19.34 -1.91 -3.99
C GLY A 68 18.82 -3.35 -4.09
N GLU A 69 19.63 -4.23 -4.68
CA GLU A 69 19.26 -5.64 -4.90
C GLU A 69 19.25 -6.43 -3.59
N ASP A 70 20.22 -6.16 -2.72
CA ASP A 70 20.41 -6.83 -1.43
C ASP A 70 19.98 -6.00 -0.22
N THR A 71 19.48 -4.78 -0.44
CA THR A 71 19.05 -3.90 0.65
C THR A 71 17.80 -4.45 1.32
N ARG A 72 17.86 -4.61 2.64
CA ARG A 72 16.80 -5.16 3.46
C ARG A 72 15.98 -4.06 4.13
N MET A 73 14.73 -4.35 4.43
CA MET A 73 13.85 -3.46 5.21
C MET A 73 14.49 -3.10 6.56
N SER A 74 15.15 -4.06 7.20
CA SER A 74 15.87 -3.87 8.47
C SER A 74 17.11 -2.96 8.39
N ASP A 75 17.62 -2.69 7.18
CA ASP A 75 18.78 -1.80 7.00
C ASP A 75 18.38 -0.33 7.13
N ILE A 76 17.09 -0.02 6.87
CA ILE A 76 16.53 1.33 7.05
C ILE A 76 16.17 1.49 8.52
N LYS A 77 16.92 2.32 9.25
CA LYS A 77 16.72 2.52 10.70
C LYS A 77 15.65 3.54 11.02
N GLU A 78 15.67 4.67 10.31
CA GLU A 78 14.69 5.73 10.42
C GLU A 78 14.43 6.33 9.04
N PRO A 79 13.21 6.79 8.76
CA PRO A 79 12.02 6.70 9.62
C PRO A 79 11.43 5.29 9.72
N ARG A 80 10.42 5.09 10.56
CA ARG A 80 9.59 3.89 10.54
C ARG A 80 8.78 3.83 9.25
N ILE A 81 8.78 2.68 8.59
CA ILE A 81 8.18 2.50 7.27
C ILE A 81 7.07 1.46 7.34
N MET A 82 5.93 1.75 6.70
CA MET A 82 4.83 0.80 6.55
C MET A 82 4.35 0.75 5.09
N ILE A 83 4.63 -0.35 4.39
CA ILE A 83 4.23 -0.54 2.99
C ILE A 83 3.14 -1.62 2.91
N THR A 84 2.02 -1.30 2.27
CA THR A 84 0.85 -2.20 2.23
C THR A 84 0.85 -3.08 0.99
N ALA A 85 0.49 -4.35 1.13
CA ALA A 85 0.18 -5.26 0.04
C ALA A 85 -1.02 -6.15 0.40
N THR A 86 -1.71 -6.66 -0.62
CA THR A 86 -2.84 -7.58 -0.43
C THR A 86 -2.36 -9.01 -0.58
N VAL A 87 -2.61 -9.84 0.43
CA VAL A 87 -2.36 -11.28 0.41
C VAL A 87 -3.52 -11.97 -0.29
N SER A 88 -3.26 -12.59 -1.44
CA SER A 88 -4.28 -13.16 -2.32
C SER A 88 -4.25 -14.69 -2.43
N ASP A 89 -3.37 -15.37 -1.70
CA ASP A 89 -3.27 -16.84 -1.67
C ASP A 89 -4.29 -17.52 -0.73
N ARG A 90 -5.22 -16.73 -0.18
CA ARG A 90 -6.18 -17.14 0.84
C ARG A 90 -7.52 -16.41 0.67
N PHE A 91 -8.56 -16.97 1.28
CA PHE A 91 -9.88 -16.37 1.32
C PHE A 91 -10.44 -16.41 2.76
N PRO A 92 -10.84 -15.26 3.34
CA PRO A 92 -10.80 -13.90 2.77
C PRO A 92 -9.35 -13.40 2.55
N PRO A 93 -9.12 -12.49 1.57
CA PRO A 93 -7.82 -11.83 1.40
C PRO A 93 -7.42 -11.04 2.66
N ASP A 94 -6.12 -10.93 2.90
CA ASP A 94 -5.58 -10.27 4.11
C ASP A 94 -4.65 -9.10 3.75
N LEU A 95 -4.45 -8.19 4.70
CA LEU A 95 -3.56 -7.04 4.55
C LEU A 95 -2.16 -7.39 5.10
N GLN A 96 -1.15 -7.36 4.22
CA GLN A 96 0.25 -7.42 4.64
C GLN A 96 0.79 -6.01 4.85
N LEU A 97 1.31 -5.76 6.05
CA LEU A 97 2.13 -4.59 6.37
C LEU A 97 3.61 -4.99 6.34
N PHE A 98 4.33 -4.61 5.29
CA PHE A 98 5.79 -4.68 5.28
C PHE A 98 6.34 -3.50 6.07
N ARG A 99 7.25 -3.77 7.01
CA ARG A 99 7.72 -2.78 7.98
C ARG A 99 9.21 -2.93 8.27
N ASN A 100 9.81 -1.93 8.90
CA ASN A 100 11.19 -1.99 9.43
C ASN A 100 11.25 -2.00 10.97
N TYR A 101 10.10 -2.16 11.64
CA TYR A 101 9.93 -2.16 13.09
C TYR A 101 9.17 -3.42 13.58
N GLU A 102 9.22 -3.67 14.88
CA GLU A 102 8.47 -4.76 15.54
C GLU A 102 6.96 -4.53 15.45
N SER A 103 6.17 -5.56 15.09
CA SER A 103 4.71 -5.41 15.17
C SER A 103 4.22 -5.34 16.61
N PRO A 104 2.98 -4.86 16.82
CA PRO A 104 2.28 -5.06 18.09
C PRO A 104 2.32 -6.51 18.60
N ASN A 105 2.19 -7.50 17.71
CA ASN A 105 2.26 -8.91 18.08
C ASN A 105 3.66 -9.34 18.51
N ASP A 106 4.71 -8.88 17.81
CA ASP A 106 6.11 -9.15 18.17
C ASP A 106 6.41 -8.56 19.57
N ILE A 107 5.97 -7.32 19.82
CA ILE A 107 6.14 -6.63 21.12
C ILE A 107 5.45 -7.42 22.26
N LEU A 108 4.24 -7.93 22.01
CA LEU A 108 3.46 -8.69 23.01
C LEU A 108 3.92 -10.15 23.14
N GLY A 109 4.82 -10.63 22.28
CA GLY A 109 5.21 -12.03 22.21
C GLY A 109 4.07 -12.95 21.75
N PHE A 110 3.07 -12.42 21.04
CA PHE A 110 1.97 -13.22 20.52
C PHE A 110 2.35 -13.91 19.22
N ILE A 111 2.18 -15.23 19.19
CA ILE A 111 2.23 -16.01 17.96
C ILE A 111 0.89 -15.83 17.25
N SER A 112 0.90 -15.23 16.05
CA SER A 112 -0.29 -15.08 15.22
C SER A 112 -0.96 -16.43 15.00
N ARG A 113 -2.29 -16.48 15.13
CA ARG A 113 -3.10 -17.66 14.78
C ARG A 113 -3.40 -17.74 13.28
N VAL A 114 -3.13 -16.67 12.55
CA VAL A 114 -3.26 -16.62 11.09
C VAL A 114 -2.06 -17.34 10.51
N GLU A 115 -2.30 -18.32 9.64
CA GLU A 115 -1.22 -19.01 8.94
C GLU A 115 -0.35 -17.99 8.20
N PRO A 116 0.97 -18.01 8.37
CA PRO A 116 1.86 -17.09 7.68
C PRO A 116 1.68 -17.24 6.16
N VAL A 117 1.96 -16.18 5.41
CA VAL A 117 2.07 -16.29 3.94
C VAL A 117 3.18 -17.29 3.64
N SER A 118 2.87 -18.29 2.80
CA SER A 118 3.85 -19.31 2.42
C SER A 118 5.09 -18.61 1.85
N ASP A 119 6.26 -19.03 2.31
CA ASP A 119 7.56 -18.50 1.88
C ASP A 119 7.78 -17.00 2.16
N MET A 120 7.06 -16.38 3.10
CA MET A 120 7.40 -15.03 3.54
C MET A 120 8.72 -15.05 4.35
N PRO A 121 9.77 -14.35 3.88
CA PRO A 121 11.00 -14.25 4.64
C PRO A 121 10.77 -13.49 5.95
N LYS A 122 11.60 -13.78 6.95
CA LYS A 122 11.61 -13.02 8.20
C LYS A 122 11.87 -11.55 7.92
N LEU A 123 11.45 -10.67 8.83
CA LEU A 123 11.64 -9.22 8.71
C LEU A 123 13.08 -8.84 8.28
N GLN A 124 14.08 -9.50 8.86
CA GLN A 124 15.51 -9.25 8.63
C GLN A 124 16.01 -9.72 7.25
N GLU A 125 15.18 -10.43 6.50
CA GLU A 125 15.48 -11.01 5.18
C GLU A 125 14.60 -10.38 4.09
N GLN A 126 13.63 -9.53 4.45
CA GLN A 126 12.75 -8.86 3.50
C GLN A 126 13.51 -7.79 2.72
N LEU A 127 13.59 -7.97 1.40
CA LEU A 127 14.24 -7.03 0.49
C LEU A 127 13.35 -5.83 0.19
N VAL A 128 13.94 -4.64 0.13
CA VAL A 128 13.24 -3.37 -0.13
C VAL A 128 12.59 -3.37 -1.51
N TRP A 129 13.34 -3.78 -2.55
CA TRP A 129 12.81 -3.80 -3.91
C TRP A 129 11.65 -4.80 -4.07
N LYS A 130 11.70 -5.93 -3.37
CA LYS A 130 10.67 -6.96 -3.41
C LYS A 130 9.40 -6.49 -2.69
N THR A 131 9.55 -5.80 -1.56
CA THR A 131 8.46 -5.11 -0.85
C THR A 131 7.76 -4.10 -1.77
N ALA A 132 8.52 -3.26 -2.46
CA ALA A 132 8.00 -2.33 -3.46
C ALA A 132 7.25 -3.05 -4.61
N ARG A 133 7.82 -4.15 -5.12
CA ARG A 133 7.22 -4.95 -6.20
C ARG A 133 5.91 -5.61 -5.78
N SER A 134 5.82 -6.12 -4.56
CA SER A 134 4.61 -6.69 -3.98
C SER A 134 3.52 -5.64 -3.80
N SER A 135 3.86 -4.49 -3.23
CA SER A 135 2.90 -3.39 -3.01
C SER A 135 2.33 -2.80 -4.30
N GLY A 136 3.10 -2.77 -5.38
CA GLY A 136 2.70 -2.21 -6.68
C GLY A 136 2.19 -3.22 -7.70
N ALA A 137 1.86 -4.46 -7.30
CA ALA A 137 1.41 -5.53 -8.18
C ALA A 137 -0.06 -5.34 -8.64
N ALA A 138 -0.36 -4.21 -9.29
CA ALA A 138 -1.72 -3.79 -9.63
C ALA A 138 -2.40 -4.82 -10.55
N PRO A 139 -3.57 -5.37 -10.17
CA PRO A 139 -4.31 -6.28 -11.03
C PRO A 139 -4.57 -5.66 -12.39
N THR A 140 -4.60 -6.50 -13.42
CA THR A 140 -4.63 -6.14 -14.84
C THR A 140 -3.37 -5.46 -15.37
N TYR A 141 -2.56 -4.75 -14.56
CA TYR A 141 -1.34 -4.10 -15.03
C TYR A 141 -0.11 -5.00 -14.90
N PHE A 142 0.04 -5.69 -13.77
CA PHE A 142 1.18 -6.55 -13.49
C PHE A 142 0.73 -7.93 -13.03
N ARG A 143 1.59 -8.93 -13.22
CA ARG A 143 1.41 -10.23 -12.58
C ARG A 143 1.61 -10.09 -11.05
N PRO A 144 0.99 -10.97 -10.24
CA PRO A 144 1.26 -11.03 -8.80
C PRO A 144 2.75 -11.22 -8.50
N CYS A 145 3.19 -10.77 -7.32
CA CYS A 145 4.54 -11.05 -6.81
C CYS A 145 4.44 -12.09 -5.68
N GLY A 146 4.65 -13.37 -6.00
CA GLY A 146 4.33 -14.46 -5.07
C GLY A 146 2.85 -14.45 -4.72
N ALA A 147 2.53 -14.46 -3.43
CA ALA A 147 1.16 -14.37 -2.90
C ALA A 147 0.58 -12.94 -2.86
N PHE A 148 1.32 -11.94 -3.31
CA PHE A 148 0.96 -10.53 -3.13
C PHE A 148 0.39 -9.88 -4.40
N LEU A 149 -0.71 -9.16 -4.21
CA LEU A 149 -1.28 -8.17 -5.12
C LEU A 149 -1.07 -6.76 -4.54
N ASP A 150 -1.37 -5.76 -5.37
CA ASP A 150 -1.30 -4.36 -4.97
C ASP A 150 -2.11 -4.08 -3.70
N GLY A 151 -1.50 -3.36 -2.76
CA GLY A 151 -2.14 -2.99 -1.51
C GLY A 151 -3.37 -2.11 -1.69
N GLY A 152 -3.51 -1.49 -2.86
CA GLY A 152 -4.66 -0.70 -3.26
C GLY A 152 -5.97 -1.47 -3.30
N LEU A 153 -5.97 -2.81 -3.24
CA LEU A 153 -7.21 -3.58 -3.11
C LEU A 153 -7.82 -3.55 -1.71
N ILE A 154 -7.04 -3.23 -0.68
CA ILE A 154 -7.50 -3.19 0.72
C ILE A 154 -7.24 -1.82 1.34
N SER A 155 -6.01 -1.31 1.21
CA SER A 155 -5.54 -0.08 1.87
C SER A 155 -4.92 0.85 0.83
N ASN A 156 -5.70 1.38 -0.12
CA ASN A 156 -5.18 2.28 -1.15
C ASN A 156 -4.73 3.65 -0.62
N ASN A 157 -5.38 4.10 0.46
CA ASN A 157 -4.91 5.21 1.27
C ASN A 157 -4.58 4.68 2.67
N PRO A 158 -3.30 4.49 3.01
CA PRO A 158 -2.90 3.81 4.23
C PRO A 158 -3.02 4.67 5.47
N THR A 159 -3.65 5.86 5.40
CA THR A 159 -3.71 6.79 6.55
C THR A 159 -4.39 6.15 7.75
N LEU A 160 -5.57 5.54 7.57
CA LEU A 160 -6.29 4.87 8.67
C LEU A 160 -5.54 3.65 9.20
N ASP A 161 -4.94 2.86 8.31
CA ASP A 161 -4.12 1.71 8.70
C ASP A 161 -2.88 2.15 9.49
N THR A 162 -2.27 3.28 9.11
CA THR A 162 -1.11 3.86 9.82
C THR A 162 -1.51 4.32 11.22
N LEU A 163 -2.63 5.04 11.35
CA LEU A 163 -3.17 5.46 12.65
C LEU A 163 -3.47 4.26 13.55
N THR A 164 -4.07 3.22 12.96
CA THR A 164 -4.41 1.98 13.66
C THR A 164 -3.16 1.25 14.14
N GLU A 165 -2.13 1.17 13.29
CA GLU A 165 -0.86 0.53 13.62
C GLU A 165 -0.13 1.29 14.73
N ILE A 166 0.00 2.63 14.63
CA ILE A 166 0.62 3.46 15.67
C ILE A 166 -0.09 3.28 17.01
N HIS A 167 -1.43 3.34 17.01
CA HIS A 167 -2.22 3.12 18.22
C HIS A 167 -1.97 1.72 18.81
N SER A 168 -1.95 0.70 17.96
CA SER A 168 -1.72 -0.70 18.39
C SER A 168 -0.32 -0.89 18.97
N ILE A 169 0.70 -0.26 18.39
CA ILE A 169 2.07 -0.26 18.92
C ILE A 169 2.11 0.41 20.29
N ASN A 170 1.55 1.62 20.42
CA ASN A 170 1.53 2.33 21.71
C ASN A 170 0.83 1.49 22.79
N ARG A 171 -0.30 0.87 22.45
CA ARG A 171 -1.01 -0.03 23.36
C ARG A 171 -0.16 -1.25 23.74
N ALA A 172 0.53 -1.87 22.78
CA ALA A 172 1.43 -2.99 23.04
C ALA A 172 2.59 -2.59 23.97
N LEU A 173 3.24 -1.46 23.69
CA LEU A 173 4.30 -0.89 24.52
C LEU A 173 3.83 -0.61 25.94
N ASN A 174 2.63 -0.06 26.10
CA ASN A 174 2.03 0.21 27.40
C ASN A 174 1.86 -1.08 28.23
N VAL A 175 1.29 -2.13 27.63
CA VAL A 175 1.11 -3.44 28.26
C VAL A 175 2.45 -4.05 28.67
N MET A 176 3.49 -3.85 27.87
CA MET A 176 4.84 -4.34 28.15
C MET A 176 5.65 -3.42 29.09
N ASN A 177 5.03 -2.41 29.70
CA ASN A 177 5.67 -1.40 30.56
C ASN A 177 6.80 -0.60 29.86
N ARG A 178 6.74 -0.46 28.53
CA ARG A 178 7.68 0.28 27.67
C ARG A 178 7.16 1.67 27.29
N LYS A 179 6.49 2.36 28.22
CA LYS A 179 5.78 3.62 27.95
C LYS A 179 6.69 4.74 27.40
N SER A 180 7.97 4.74 27.76
CA SER A 180 8.96 5.71 27.26
C SER A 180 9.20 5.63 25.74
N GLU A 181 8.77 4.55 25.08
CA GLU A 181 8.92 4.33 23.65
C GLU A 181 7.63 4.65 22.86
N GLU A 182 6.57 5.10 23.55
CA GLU A 182 5.31 5.51 22.91
C GLU A 182 5.54 6.65 21.91
N LEU A 183 4.85 6.56 20.78
CA LEU A 183 4.85 7.59 19.75
C LEU A 183 3.74 8.60 20.03
N ASN A 184 4.12 9.87 20.17
CA ASN A 184 3.16 10.95 20.14
C ASN A 184 2.99 11.39 18.69
N LEU A 185 1.79 11.19 18.16
CA LEU A 185 1.46 11.64 16.82
C LEU A 185 1.01 13.10 16.92
N ASP A 186 1.68 14.03 16.24
CA ASP A 186 1.28 15.44 16.26
C ASP A 186 0.65 15.88 14.93
N ILE A 187 1.18 15.36 13.81
CA ILE A 187 0.80 15.79 12.46
C ILE A 187 0.71 14.58 11.55
N VAL A 188 -0.34 14.53 10.74
CA VAL A 188 -0.52 13.55 9.66
C VAL A 188 -0.61 14.28 8.34
N VAL A 189 0.24 13.88 7.39
CA VAL A 189 0.22 14.41 6.01
C VAL A 189 -0.13 13.26 5.07
N SER A 190 -1.30 13.34 4.43
CA SER A 190 -1.76 12.36 3.43
C SER A 190 -1.67 12.97 2.03
N LEU A 191 -0.93 12.34 1.12
CA LEU A 191 -0.68 12.83 -0.24
C LEU A 191 -1.30 11.87 -1.27
N GLY A 192 -2.37 12.32 -1.94
CA GLY A 192 -3.03 11.57 -3.01
C GLY A 192 -2.36 11.76 -4.39
N THR A 193 -2.70 10.88 -5.34
CA THR A 193 -2.20 10.91 -6.73
C THR A 193 -3.12 11.66 -7.70
N GLY A 194 -4.11 12.39 -7.17
CA GLY A 194 -5.12 13.12 -7.93
C GLY A 194 -6.51 12.50 -7.80
N ALA A 195 -7.53 13.27 -8.16
CA ALA A 195 -8.93 12.84 -8.14
C ALA A 195 -9.52 12.88 -9.55
N ILE A 196 -10.31 11.86 -9.89
CA ILE A 196 -11.07 11.82 -11.14
C ILE A 196 -12.27 12.77 -10.99
N PRO A 197 -12.58 13.62 -11.99
CA PRO A 197 -13.76 14.46 -11.93
C PRO A 197 -15.04 13.60 -11.87
N ILE A 198 -15.99 14.01 -11.02
CA ILE A 198 -17.28 13.34 -10.87
C ILE A 198 -18.02 13.38 -12.22
N LYS A 199 -18.39 12.20 -12.72
CA LYS A 199 -19.22 12.05 -13.92
C LYS A 199 -20.57 11.50 -13.50
N GLN A 200 -21.65 12.02 -14.11
CA GLN A 200 -22.98 11.47 -13.88
C GLN A 200 -23.07 10.08 -14.53
N GLY A 201 -23.25 9.06 -13.70
CA GLY A 201 -23.46 7.67 -14.14
C GLY A 201 -24.94 7.35 -14.32
N GLN A 202 -25.22 6.25 -15.01
CA GLN A 202 -26.55 5.64 -14.99
C GLN A 202 -26.71 4.79 -13.72
N VAL A 203 -27.89 4.80 -13.13
CA VAL A 203 -28.20 3.93 -11.99
C VAL A 203 -28.16 2.48 -12.47
N ILE A 204 -27.29 1.68 -11.87
CA ILE A 204 -27.21 0.25 -12.15
C ILE A 204 -28.27 -0.44 -11.29
N ASP A 205 -29.35 -0.89 -11.93
CA ASP A 205 -30.37 -1.70 -11.27
C ASP A 205 -29.88 -3.16 -11.17
N ILE A 206 -29.57 -3.60 -9.94
CA ILE A 206 -29.07 -4.95 -9.66
C ILE A 206 -30.26 -5.86 -9.33
N CYS A 207 -30.99 -6.28 -10.36
CA CYS A 207 -32.03 -7.30 -10.24
C CYS A 207 -31.53 -8.66 -10.77
N ARG A 208 -31.92 -9.76 -10.09
CA ARG A 208 -31.76 -11.11 -10.67
C ARG A 208 -32.65 -11.19 -11.93
N PRO A 209 -32.13 -11.63 -13.08
CA PRO A 209 -32.92 -11.60 -14.32
C PRO A 209 -33.98 -12.71 -14.34
N ASP A 210 -35.23 -12.32 -14.61
CA ASP A 210 -36.36 -13.25 -14.80
C ASP A 210 -36.54 -13.69 -16.29
N SER A 211 -35.70 -13.24 -17.23
CA SER A 211 -35.86 -13.57 -18.67
C SER A 211 -34.58 -13.52 -19.52
N ILE A 212 -34.64 -14.16 -20.70
CA ILE A 212 -33.53 -14.29 -21.69
C ILE A 212 -33.13 -12.95 -22.32
N MET A 213 -34.07 -12.02 -22.53
CA MET A 213 -33.77 -10.64 -22.95
C MET A 213 -33.00 -9.85 -21.87
N GLY A 214 -33.07 -10.33 -20.61
CA GLY A 214 -32.27 -9.83 -19.50
C GLY A 214 -30.79 -10.17 -19.61
N VAL A 215 -30.37 -11.15 -20.41
CA VAL A 215 -28.97 -11.65 -20.41
C VAL A 215 -27.97 -10.61 -20.96
N THR A 216 -28.30 -9.87 -22.01
CA THR A 216 -27.40 -8.83 -22.58
C THR A 216 -27.34 -7.59 -21.69
N LYS A 217 -28.47 -7.16 -21.10
CA LYS A 217 -28.49 -6.15 -20.03
C LYS A 217 -27.72 -6.61 -18.79
N THR A 218 -27.76 -7.90 -18.47
CA THR A 218 -27.03 -8.49 -17.33
C THR A 218 -25.53 -8.43 -17.55
N LEU A 219 -25.01 -8.70 -18.75
CA LEU A 219 -23.56 -8.60 -19.04
C LEU A 219 -23.02 -7.17 -18.93
N PHE A 220 -23.78 -6.18 -19.42
CA PHE A 220 -23.43 -4.77 -19.24
C PHE A 220 -23.50 -4.36 -17.75
N SER A 221 -24.51 -4.86 -17.04
CA SER A 221 -24.69 -4.56 -15.61
C SER A 221 -23.64 -5.25 -14.72
N THR A 222 -23.20 -6.47 -15.06
CA THR A 222 -22.17 -7.21 -14.30
C THR A 222 -20.80 -6.59 -14.46
N SER A 223 -20.43 -6.15 -15.67
CA SER A 223 -19.17 -5.43 -15.90
C SER A 223 -19.14 -4.06 -15.22
N ALA A 224 -20.24 -3.30 -15.28
CA ALA A 224 -20.38 -2.03 -14.58
C ALA A 224 -20.36 -2.21 -13.04
N LEU A 225 -21.02 -3.25 -12.52
CA LEU A 225 -20.98 -3.59 -11.09
C LEU A 225 -19.58 -4.02 -10.64
N LEU A 226 -18.89 -4.86 -11.41
CA LEU A 226 -17.52 -5.26 -11.11
C LEU A 226 -16.57 -4.06 -11.07
N GLN A 227 -16.69 -3.16 -12.06
CA GLN A 227 -15.93 -1.91 -12.08
C GLN A 227 -16.22 -1.04 -10.85
N LEU A 228 -17.49 -0.89 -10.47
CA LEU A 228 -17.90 -0.16 -9.27
C LEU A 228 -17.30 -0.80 -7.99
N LEU A 229 -17.33 -2.12 -7.87
CA LEU A 229 -16.73 -2.83 -6.73
C LEU A 229 -15.21 -2.63 -6.67
N ILE A 230 -14.52 -2.67 -7.82
CA ILE A 230 -13.08 -2.39 -7.90
C ILE A 230 -12.78 -0.94 -7.50
N GLU A 231 -13.57 0.02 -7.98
CA GLU A 231 -13.41 1.44 -7.65
C GLU A 231 -13.65 1.72 -6.15
N GLN A 232 -14.64 1.04 -5.55
CA GLN A 232 -14.89 1.14 -4.11
C GLN A 232 -13.77 0.48 -3.29
N ALA A 233 -13.30 -0.70 -3.70
CA ALA A 233 -12.19 -1.39 -3.02
C ALA A 233 -10.89 -0.58 -3.09
N ALA A 234 -10.63 0.04 -4.25
CA ALA A 234 -9.45 0.88 -4.48
C ALA A 234 -9.68 2.36 -4.20
N GLN A 235 -10.67 2.71 -3.37
CA GLN A 235 -10.93 4.10 -3.04
C GLN A 235 -9.80 4.69 -2.17
N ALA A 236 -9.15 5.74 -2.66
CA ALA A 236 -8.09 6.47 -1.93
C ALA A 236 -8.50 7.88 -1.45
N ASP A 237 -9.65 8.37 -1.91
CA ASP A 237 -10.20 9.70 -1.59
C ASP A 237 -11.68 9.59 -1.17
N GLY A 238 -12.30 10.67 -0.69
CA GLY A 238 -13.68 10.68 -0.21
C GLY A 238 -13.79 10.17 1.21
N GLN A 239 -14.59 9.11 1.44
CA GLN A 239 -14.92 8.67 2.80
C GLN A 239 -13.70 8.21 3.61
N VAL A 240 -12.69 7.63 2.96
CA VAL A 240 -11.44 7.25 3.64
C VAL A 240 -10.73 8.47 4.22
N VAL A 241 -10.71 9.58 3.49
CA VAL A 241 -10.11 10.86 3.93
C VAL A 241 -10.94 11.50 5.03
N GLU A 242 -12.27 11.53 4.91
CA GLU A 242 -13.14 12.12 5.94
C GLU A 242 -13.07 11.35 7.26
N ARG A 243 -13.02 10.01 7.22
CA ARG A 243 -12.78 9.17 8.40
C ARG A 243 -11.41 9.48 9.03
N ALA A 244 -10.35 9.56 8.23
CA ALA A 244 -9.02 9.86 8.72
C ALA A 244 -8.95 11.25 9.38
N LYS A 245 -9.52 12.28 8.75
CA LYS A 245 -9.61 13.63 9.32
C LYS A 245 -10.34 13.64 10.66
N ALA A 246 -11.46 12.91 10.78
CA ALA A 246 -12.21 12.83 12.03
C ALA A 246 -11.35 12.22 13.15
N TRP A 247 -10.63 11.13 12.88
CA TRP A 247 -9.68 10.55 13.84
C TRP A 247 -8.55 11.51 14.19
N CYS A 248 -7.96 12.17 13.19
CA CYS A 248 -6.89 13.15 13.43
C CYS A 248 -7.34 14.35 14.25
N SER A 249 -8.63 14.71 14.25
CA SER A 249 -9.15 15.80 15.08
C SER A 249 -9.20 15.49 16.58
N GLN A 250 -8.95 14.23 16.96
CA GLN A 250 -8.88 13.78 18.36
C GLN A 250 -7.44 13.68 18.88
N ILE A 251 -6.45 13.87 18.01
CA ILE A 251 -5.02 13.84 18.33
C ILE A 251 -4.64 15.12 19.06
#